data_AF-A0A9P4JIR7-F1
#
_entry.id   AF-A0A9P4JIR7-F1
#
_cell.length_a   1.000
_cell.length_b   1.000
_cell.length_c   1.000
_cell.angle_alpha   90.00
_cell.angle_beta   90.00
_cell.angle_gamma   90.00
#
_symmetry.space_group_name_H-M   'P 1'
#
loop_
_entity.id
_entity.type
_entity.pdbx_description
1 polymer ?
#
loop_
_entity_poly.entity_id
_entity_poly.type
_entity_poly.pdbx_seq_one_letter_code
_entity_poly.pdbx_strand_id
1 'polypeptide(L)'
;MPRFLLPKRSSSHRIAAIALFRALLSQCSSAPISPERRSALGNAIRHQFRKHKDLQSPYQLQTTFQAGYELLDRLDEAAAGNLSSTRFVKTIVDKIPDHIAHPKPRRKVRPKTPKPRALLPKKKSILETRPYPKVTGKRHIPILATANGIPFLRITKPQPTNLSRALRHKINIRNNNFVERTLLGNYWMPLAIQEDQWDDILDRNTELSHIEREGGSWQAVVHDAFTNNRIVFEKMVADNISIAKRMQDLIDQEKILAGQEEEERKHAAAGRGKAVE
;
A
#
# COMPACT_ATOMS: atom_id res chain seq x y z
N MET A 1 23.06 23.16 -6.55
CA MET A 1 22.73 23.61 -5.16
C MET A 1 23.12 22.52 -4.16
N PRO A 2 23.78 22.83 -3.03
CA PRO A 2 24.06 21.84 -2.00
C PRO A 2 22.72 21.27 -1.50
N ARG A 3 22.60 19.93 -1.52
CA ARG A 3 21.36 19.24 -1.14
C ARG A 3 21.17 19.36 0.37
N PHE A 4 20.28 20.27 0.80
CA PHE A 4 19.76 20.27 2.17
C PHE A 4 18.88 19.02 2.38
N LEU A 5 19.53 17.88 2.62
CA LEU A 5 18.83 16.67 2.96
C LEU A 5 18.33 16.78 4.39
N LEU A 6 17.04 16.50 4.59
CA LEU A 6 16.48 16.31 5.92
C LEU A 6 17.34 15.29 6.69
N PRO A 7 17.68 15.52 7.97
CA PRO A 7 18.52 14.60 8.75
C PRO A 7 18.04 13.14 8.70
N LYS A 8 16.73 12.90 8.68
CA LYS A 8 16.15 11.56 8.55
C LYS A 8 16.43 10.86 7.21
N ARG A 9 16.75 11.62 6.17
CA ARG A 9 17.15 11.13 4.83
C ARG A 9 18.68 11.14 4.63
N SER A 10 19.43 11.69 5.57
CA SER A 10 20.89 11.64 5.58
C SER A 10 21.37 10.25 6.05
N SER A 11 22.20 9.61 5.23
CA SER A 11 22.85 8.34 5.57
C SER A 11 23.86 8.51 6.71
N SER A 12 24.63 9.60 6.71
CA SER A 12 25.63 9.89 7.74
C SER A 12 25.00 10.06 9.12
N HIS A 13 23.90 10.80 9.21
CA HIS A 13 23.15 10.98 10.46
C HIS A 13 22.63 9.63 10.99
N ARG A 14 22.06 8.81 10.10
CA ARG A 14 21.56 7.48 10.48
C ARG A 14 22.67 6.58 11.02
N ILE A 15 23.84 6.58 10.39
CA ILE A 15 25.00 5.80 10.84
C ILE A 15 25.48 6.28 12.21
N ALA A 16 25.65 7.60 12.38
CA ALA A 16 26.08 8.19 13.65
C ALA A 16 25.12 7.87 14.80
N ALA A 17 23.81 8.01 14.58
CA ALA A 17 22.79 7.69 15.60
C ALA A 17 22.81 6.21 15.98
N ILE A 18 22.98 5.30 15.01
CA ILE A 18 23.07 3.85 15.26
C ILE A 18 24.36 3.51 16.03
N ALA A 19 25.48 4.14 15.67
CA ALA A 19 26.76 3.93 16.35
C ALA A 19 26.68 4.36 17.82
N LEU A 20 26.17 5.58 18.10
CA LEU A 20 25.99 6.07 19.47
C LEU A 20 25.01 5.20 20.26
N PHE A 21 23.89 4.80 19.64
CA PHE A 21 22.93 3.89 20.27
C PHE A 21 23.56 2.54 20.67
N ARG A 22 24.38 1.96 19.79
CA ARG A 22 25.06 0.69 20.06
C ARG A 22 26.14 0.84 21.13
N ALA A 23 26.94 1.91 21.08
CA ALA A 23 27.97 2.21 22.06
C ALA A 23 27.36 2.35 23.47
N LEU A 24 26.32 3.17 23.62
CA LEU A 24 25.63 3.33 24.90
C LEU A 24 25.05 2.02 25.44
N LEU A 25 24.40 1.21 24.59
CA LEU A 25 23.86 -0.08 25.04
C LEU A 25 24.96 -1.07 25.43
N SER A 26 26.09 -1.06 24.72
CA SER A 26 27.26 -1.88 25.05
C SER A 26 27.82 -1.46 26.42
N GLN A 27 28.04 -0.16 26.64
CA GLN A 27 28.62 0.30 27.90
C GLN A 27 27.68 0.20 29.10
N CYS A 28 26.37 0.26 28.89
CA CYS A 28 25.40 -0.06 29.93
C CYS A 28 25.53 -1.51 30.44
N SER A 29 25.98 -2.44 29.59
CA SER A 29 26.22 -3.83 30.00
C SER A 29 27.52 -3.99 30.80
N SER A 30 28.54 -3.17 30.50
CA SER A 30 29.85 -3.15 31.18
C SER A 30 29.86 -2.41 32.52
N ALA A 31 28.89 -1.51 32.76
CA ALA A 31 28.88 -0.68 33.96
C ALA A 31 28.79 -1.49 35.28
N PRO A 32 29.50 -1.07 36.36
CA PRO A 32 29.51 -1.75 37.66
C PRO A 32 28.24 -1.46 38.49
N ILE A 33 27.08 -1.86 37.98
CA ILE A 33 25.74 -1.61 38.55
C ILE A 33 24.95 -2.92 38.58
N SER A 34 23.97 -3.06 39.49
CA SER A 34 23.07 -4.22 39.53
C SER A 34 22.42 -4.51 38.15
N PRO A 35 22.26 -5.79 37.75
CA PRO A 35 21.73 -6.16 36.44
C PRO A 35 20.32 -5.59 36.14
N GLU A 36 19.46 -5.47 37.15
CA GLU A 36 18.12 -4.87 36.99
C GLU A 36 18.20 -3.39 36.60
N ARG A 37 19.09 -2.66 37.28
CA ARG A 37 19.38 -1.26 37.02
C ARG A 37 20.04 -1.05 35.65
N ARG A 38 20.88 -1.98 35.20
CA ARG A 38 21.41 -1.98 33.82
C ARG A 38 20.29 -2.12 32.78
N SER A 39 19.33 -3.01 33.03
CA SER A 39 18.17 -3.20 32.13
C SER A 39 17.29 -1.94 32.09
N ALA A 40 17.04 -1.32 33.25
CA ALA A 40 16.29 -0.07 33.36
C ALA A 40 16.96 1.08 32.57
N LEU A 41 18.27 1.25 32.73
CA LEU A 41 19.05 2.24 31.98
C LEU A 41 19.01 1.98 30.47
N GLY A 42 19.19 0.72 30.07
CA GLY A 42 19.09 0.33 28.65
C GLY A 42 17.68 0.58 28.07
N ASN A 43 16.62 0.37 28.86
CA ASN A 43 15.25 0.69 28.45
C ASN A 43 15.02 2.20 28.32
N ALA A 44 15.58 3.00 29.23
CA ALA A 44 15.53 4.46 29.15
C ALA A 44 16.22 4.99 27.89
N ILE A 45 17.41 4.47 27.55
CA ILE A 45 18.11 4.84 26.31
C ILE A 45 17.25 4.48 25.09
N ARG A 46 16.72 3.26 25.02
CA ARG A 46 15.81 2.85 23.93
C ARG A 46 14.59 3.75 23.83
N HIS A 47 14.04 4.20 24.96
CA HIS A 47 12.93 5.13 25.00
C HIS A 47 13.31 6.51 24.45
N GLN A 48 14.44 7.08 24.87
CA GLN A 48 14.91 8.39 24.39
C GLN A 48 15.15 8.39 22.87
N PHE A 49 15.81 7.36 22.33
CA PHE A 49 16.02 7.24 20.89
C PHE A 49 14.70 7.10 20.11
N ARG A 50 13.69 6.43 20.68
CA ARG A 50 12.35 6.35 20.06
C ARG A 50 11.64 7.70 20.11
N LYS A 51 11.72 8.42 21.23
CA LYS A 51 11.13 9.76 21.41
C LYS A 51 11.71 10.75 20.39
N HIS A 52 13.01 10.67 20.14
CA HIS A 52 13.73 11.61 19.28
C HIS A 52 13.85 11.18 17.81
N LYS A 53 13.15 10.12 17.38
CA LYS A 53 13.24 9.58 16.01
C LYS A 53 12.83 10.55 14.91
N ASP A 54 11.89 11.45 15.21
CA ASP A 54 11.32 12.37 14.23
C ASP A 54 11.91 13.79 14.34
N LEU A 55 12.90 14.02 15.22
CA LEU A 55 13.59 15.31 15.31
C LEU A 55 14.32 15.63 13.99
N GLN A 56 14.05 16.82 13.44
CA GLN A 56 14.71 17.34 12.24
C GLN A 56 15.55 18.60 12.49
N SER A 57 15.41 19.25 13.65
CA SER A 57 16.12 20.50 13.94
C SER A 57 17.60 20.22 14.20
N PRO A 58 18.54 20.82 13.43
CA PRO A 58 19.97 20.56 13.57
C PRO A 58 20.51 20.96 14.95
N TYR A 59 20.00 22.07 15.52
CA TYR A 59 20.37 22.51 16.86
C TYR A 59 19.98 21.50 17.95
N GLN A 60 18.73 21.02 17.90
CA GLN A 60 18.26 20.01 18.86
C GLN A 60 18.99 18.68 18.70
N LEU A 61 19.33 18.31 17.45
CA LEU A 61 20.17 17.14 17.19
C LEU A 61 21.55 17.32 17.82
N GLN A 62 22.21 18.46 17.63
CA GLN A 62 23.52 18.71 18.23
C GLN A 62 23.49 18.59 19.76
N THR A 63 22.54 19.24 20.43
CA THR A 63 22.40 19.16 21.89
C THR A 63 22.15 17.73 22.37
N THR A 64 21.29 16.98 21.67
CA THR A 64 20.99 15.59 22.04
C THR A 64 22.17 14.64 21.79
N PHE A 65 22.95 14.87 20.74
CA PHE A 65 24.19 14.12 20.49
C PHE A 65 25.26 14.44 21.54
N GLN A 66 25.46 15.72 21.87
CA GLN A 66 26.40 16.14 22.93
C GLN A 66 26.06 15.48 24.26
N ALA A 67 24.80 15.55 24.70
CA ALA A 67 24.35 14.87 25.91
C ALA A 67 24.55 13.33 25.84
N GLY A 68 24.40 12.75 24.64
CA GLY A 68 24.65 11.32 24.41
C GLY A 68 26.12 10.93 24.53
N TYR A 69 27.04 11.76 24.01
CA TYR A 69 28.49 11.55 24.13
C TYR A 69 28.97 11.78 25.56
N GLU A 70 28.51 12.83 26.23
CA GLU A 70 28.81 13.06 27.65
C GLU A 70 28.38 11.88 28.52
N LEU A 71 27.20 11.31 28.26
CA LEU A 71 26.74 10.11 28.97
C LEU A 71 27.64 8.91 28.69
N LEU A 72 28.10 8.73 27.45
CA LEU A 72 29.01 7.66 27.07
C LEU A 72 30.33 7.78 27.80
N ASP A 73 30.92 8.98 27.83
CA ASP A 73 32.19 9.24 28.52
C ASP A 73 32.06 8.95 30.04
N ARG A 74 30.94 9.34 30.66
CA ARG A 74 30.67 9.02 32.07
C ARG A 74 30.48 7.54 32.33
N LEU A 75 29.92 6.79 31.37
CA LEU A 75 29.80 5.33 31.46
C LEU A 75 31.15 4.65 31.33
N ASP A 76 32.03 5.14 30.45
CA ASP A 76 33.38 4.62 30.25
C ASP A 76 34.26 4.89 31.47
N GLU A 77 34.22 6.11 32.01
CA GLU A 77 34.87 6.47 33.28
C GLU A 77 34.35 5.60 34.44
N ALA A 78 33.05 5.32 34.47
CA ALA A 78 32.45 4.46 35.49
C ALA A 78 32.91 3.00 35.34
N ALA A 79 33.05 2.50 34.10
CA ALA A 79 33.59 1.18 33.82
C ALA A 79 35.08 1.07 34.21
N ALA A 80 35.84 2.17 34.06
CA ALA A 80 37.24 2.27 34.51
C ALA A 80 37.41 2.37 36.04
N GLY A 81 36.31 2.48 36.80
CA GLY A 81 36.34 2.47 38.27
C GLY A 81 36.21 3.84 38.95
N ASN A 82 35.91 4.91 38.21
CA ASN A 82 35.76 6.24 38.81
C ASN A 82 34.51 6.34 39.71
N LEU A 83 34.73 6.71 40.97
CA LEU A 83 33.67 6.80 41.99
C LEU A 83 32.65 7.93 41.72
N SER A 84 33.09 9.04 41.12
CA SER A 84 32.21 10.16 40.78
C SER A 84 31.22 9.78 39.66
N SER A 85 31.74 9.19 38.59
CA SER A 85 30.96 8.78 37.42
C SER A 85 30.02 7.62 37.75
N THR A 86 30.42 6.68 38.60
CA THR A 86 29.53 5.63 39.11
C THR A 86 28.39 6.18 39.98
N ARG A 87 28.66 7.17 40.85
CA ARG A 87 27.61 7.86 41.61
C ARG A 87 26.65 8.59 40.68
N PHE A 88 27.16 9.30 39.67
CA PHE A 88 26.35 9.99 38.68
C PHE A 88 25.40 9.02 37.96
N VAL A 89 25.91 7.89 37.45
CA VAL A 89 25.05 6.90 36.77
C VAL A 89 24.01 6.31 37.73
N LYS A 90 24.36 6.03 39.00
CA LYS A 90 23.40 5.58 40.01
C LYS A 90 22.28 6.61 40.23
N THR A 91 22.63 7.89 40.39
CA THR A 91 21.62 8.95 40.57
C THR A 91 20.72 9.14 39.36
N ILE A 92 21.23 8.96 38.13
CA ILE A 92 20.40 8.96 36.92
C ILE A 92 19.43 7.79 36.94
N VAL A 93 19.92 6.57 37.25
CA VAL A 93 19.07 5.37 37.27
C VAL A 93 17.96 5.49 38.29
N ASP A 94 18.25 6.04 39.47
CA ASP A 94 17.26 6.24 40.54
C ASP A 94 16.19 7.30 40.15
N LYS A 95 16.48 8.18 39.19
CA LYS A 95 15.53 9.16 38.64
C LYS A 95 14.71 8.63 37.46
N ILE A 96 14.96 7.42 36.96
CA ILE A 96 14.22 6.87 35.82
C ILE A 96 12.79 6.52 36.27
N PRO A 97 11.74 7.00 35.58
CA PRO A 97 10.37 6.61 35.87
C PRO A 97 10.13 5.10 35.65
N ASP A 98 9.36 4.48 36.54
CA ASP A 98 9.10 3.02 36.51
C ASP A 98 8.52 2.51 35.18
N HIS A 99 7.67 3.29 34.53
CA HIS A 99 7.06 2.94 33.23
C HIS A 99 8.08 2.86 32.08
N ILE A 100 9.23 3.52 32.24
CA ILE A 100 10.37 3.49 31.31
C ILE A 100 11.33 2.37 31.71
N ALA A 101 11.62 2.23 33.00
CA ALA A 101 12.50 1.18 33.52
C ALA A 101 11.95 -0.23 33.21
N HIS A 102 10.65 -0.42 33.36
CA HIS A 102 9.94 -1.69 33.19
C HIS A 102 8.79 -1.54 32.18
N PRO A 103 9.10 -1.54 30.86
CA PRO A 103 8.06 -1.39 29.84
C PRO A 103 7.08 -2.56 29.91
N LYS A 104 5.77 -2.26 29.85
CA LYS A 104 4.73 -3.29 29.82
C LYS A 104 5.00 -4.29 28.70
N PRO A 105 4.89 -5.61 28.94
CA PRO A 105 5.11 -6.61 27.91
C PRO A 105 4.19 -6.33 26.74
N ARG A 106 4.76 -6.23 25.53
CA ARG A 106 3.97 -6.04 24.31
C ARG A 106 2.98 -7.19 24.21
N ARG A 107 1.68 -6.88 24.13
CA ARG A 107 0.65 -7.89 23.85
C ARG A 107 1.08 -8.63 22.59
N LYS A 108 1.36 -9.93 22.70
CA LYS A 108 1.63 -10.79 21.55
C LYS A 108 0.46 -10.61 20.60
N VAL A 109 0.69 -9.99 19.44
CA VAL A 109 -0.33 -9.88 18.40
C VAL A 109 -0.70 -11.32 18.07
N ARG A 110 -1.94 -11.73 18.34
CA ARG A 110 -2.40 -13.07 17.97
C ARG A 110 -2.03 -13.27 16.51
N PRO A 111 -1.27 -14.34 16.15
CA PRO A 111 -0.95 -14.58 14.76
C PRO A 111 -2.28 -14.62 14.01
N LYS A 112 -2.48 -13.67 13.09
CA LYS A 112 -3.66 -13.70 12.23
C LYS A 112 -3.53 -15.03 11.50
N THR A 113 -4.43 -15.97 11.80
CA THR A 113 -4.51 -17.23 11.04
C THR A 113 -4.49 -16.83 9.58
N PRO A 114 -3.50 -17.26 8.79
CA PRO A 114 -3.46 -16.92 7.39
C PRO A 114 -4.77 -17.44 6.83
N LYS A 115 -5.67 -16.52 6.44
CA LYS A 115 -6.86 -16.92 5.69
C LYS A 115 -6.28 -17.72 4.53
N PRO A 116 -6.67 -19.00 4.34
CA PRO A 116 -6.14 -19.79 3.25
C PRO A 116 -6.29 -18.90 2.03
N ARG A 117 -5.16 -18.59 1.36
CA ARG A 117 -5.21 -17.99 0.03
C ARG A 117 -6.00 -19.03 -0.74
N ALA A 118 -7.30 -18.82 -0.87
CA ALA A 118 -8.15 -19.68 -1.65
C ALA A 118 -7.53 -19.61 -3.04
N LEU A 119 -6.73 -20.63 -3.39
CA LEU A 119 -6.50 -20.98 -4.76
C LEU A 119 -7.90 -21.04 -5.31
N LEU A 120 -8.26 -20.04 -6.12
CA LEU A 120 -9.56 -20.04 -6.76
C LEU A 120 -9.59 -21.39 -7.47
N PRO A 121 -10.52 -22.30 -7.13
CA PRO A 121 -10.63 -23.54 -7.87
C PRO A 121 -10.70 -23.15 -9.35
N LYS A 122 -10.06 -23.92 -10.25
CA LYS A 122 -10.14 -23.75 -11.71
C LYS A 122 -11.59 -23.95 -12.16
N LYS A 123 -12.50 -23.09 -11.74
CA LYS A 123 -13.89 -23.05 -12.15
C LYS A 123 -13.88 -22.39 -13.50
N LYS A 124 -14.46 -23.09 -14.48
CA LYS A 124 -14.75 -22.56 -15.80
C LYS A 124 -15.51 -21.24 -15.64
N SER A 125 -15.24 -20.29 -16.54
CA SER A 125 -15.92 -19.00 -16.50
C SER A 125 -17.44 -19.24 -16.54
N ILE A 126 -18.22 -18.40 -15.84
CA ILE A 126 -19.68 -18.48 -15.91
C ILE A 126 -20.15 -18.32 -17.37
N LEU A 127 -19.44 -17.49 -18.15
CA LEU A 127 -19.71 -17.28 -19.57
C LEU A 127 -19.45 -18.52 -20.43
N GLU A 128 -18.62 -19.46 -19.98
CA GLU A 128 -18.33 -20.71 -20.70
C GLU A 128 -19.25 -21.85 -20.26
N THR A 129 -19.78 -21.77 -19.05
CA THR A 129 -20.53 -22.86 -18.43
C THR A 129 -22.04 -22.72 -18.64
N ARG A 130 -22.53 -21.49 -18.77
CA ARG A 130 -23.94 -21.19 -19.07
C ARG A 130 -24.12 -20.85 -20.56
N PRO A 131 -25.27 -21.20 -21.17
CA PRO A 131 -26.49 -21.75 -20.55
C PRO A 131 -26.37 -23.23 -20.14
N TYR A 132 -27.06 -23.63 -19.07
CA TYR A 132 -27.10 -25.05 -18.66
C TYR A 132 -28.07 -25.85 -19.55
N PRO A 133 -27.73 -27.10 -19.93
CA PRO A 133 -28.59 -27.92 -20.78
C PRO A 133 -29.84 -28.41 -20.04
N LYS A 134 -29.74 -28.73 -18.74
CA LYS A 134 -30.86 -29.13 -17.89
C LYS A 134 -30.75 -28.42 -16.56
N VAL A 135 -31.87 -27.85 -16.09
CA VAL A 135 -31.95 -27.17 -14.79
C VAL A 135 -32.98 -27.88 -13.91
N THR A 136 -32.67 -28.03 -12.62
CA THR A 136 -33.61 -28.56 -11.63
C THR A 136 -34.58 -27.44 -11.24
N GLY A 137 -35.82 -27.51 -11.72
CA GLY A 137 -36.88 -26.53 -11.40
C GLY A 137 -36.98 -25.37 -12.38
N LYS A 138 -37.39 -24.19 -11.91
CA LYS A 138 -37.52 -22.98 -12.74
C LYS A 138 -36.14 -22.43 -13.09
N ARG A 139 -35.83 -22.30 -14.38
CA ARG A 139 -34.61 -21.63 -14.86
C ARG A 139 -34.61 -20.16 -14.45
N HIS A 140 -33.58 -19.76 -13.69
CA HIS A 140 -33.40 -18.37 -13.26
C HIS A 140 -32.45 -17.64 -14.21
N ILE A 141 -32.97 -16.60 -14.85
CA ILE A 141 -32.24 -15.77 -15.82
C ILE A 141 -31.37 -14.75 -15.05
N PRO A 142 -30.04 -14.74 -15.24
CA PRO A 142 -29.17 -13.74 -14.64
C PRO A 142 -29.53 -12.31 -15.09
N ILE A 143 -29.34 -11.34 -14.20
CA ILE A 143 -29.58 -9.92 -14.53
C ILE A 143 -28.24 -9.28 -14.92
N LEU A 144 -28.18 -8.67 -16.11
CA LEU A 144 -27.05 -7.81 -16.49
C LEU A 144 -27.10 -6.53 -15.68
N ALA A 145 -26.06 -6.28 -14.89
CA ALA A 145 -25.91 -5.06 -14.11
C ALA A 145 -24.56 -4.41 -14.41
N THR A 146 -24.48 -3.10 -14.20
CA THR A 146 -23.24 -2.34 -14.38
C THR A 146 -22.83 -1.71 -13.06
N ALA A 147 -21.54 -1.74 -12.75
CA ALA A 147 -20.93 -1.02 -11.63
C ALA A 147 -19.85 -0.08 -12.15
N ASN A 148 -20.13 1.23 -12.19
CA ASN A 148 -19.24 2.25 -12.75
C ASN A 148 -18.69 1.89 -14.14
N GLY A 149 -19.58 1.45 -15.03
CA GLY A 149 -19.23 1.06 -16.41
C GLY A 149 -18.54 -0.30 -16.55
N ILE A 150 -18.45 -1.10 -15.48
CA ILE A 150 -18.01 -2.50 -15.54
C ILE A 150 -19.25 -3.40 -15.56
N PRO A 151 -19.51 -4.15 -16.65
CA PRO A 151 -20.64 -5.06 -16.74
C PRO A 151 -20.38 -6.34 -15.92
N PHE A 152 -21.41 -6.84 -15.26
CA PHE A 152 -21.38 -8.13 -14.58
C PHE A 152 -22.77 -8.77 -14.53
N LEU A 153 -22.79 -10.10 -14.48
CA LEU A 153 -24.02 -10.87 -14.29
C LEU A 153 -24.30 -11.03 -12.79
N ARG A 154 -25.49 -10.62 -12.36
CA ARG A 154 -26.00 -10.83 -11.00
C ARG A 154 -26.85 -12.09 -10.97
N ILE A 155 -26.34 -13.14 -10.32
CA ILE A 155 -26.99 -14.46 -10.23
C ILE A 155 -27.73 -14.62 -8.91
N THR A 156 -27.11 -14.23 -7.79
CA THR A 156 -27.67 -14.40 -6.44
C THR A 156 -27.80 -13.06 -5.71
N LYS A 157 -28.76 -12.99 -4.79
CA LYS A 157 -28.85 -11.94 -3.76
C LYS A 157 -28.72 -12.60 -2.39
N PRO A 158 -27.76 -12.20 -1.52
CA PRO A 158 -26.76 -11.14 -1.69
C PRO A 158 -25.64 -11.48 -2.71
N GLN A 159 -24.91 -10.46 -3.17
CA GLN A 159 -23.81 -10.61 -4.13
C GLN A 159 -22.66 -11.42 -3.50
N PRO A 160 -22.04 -12.39 -4.21
CA PRO A 160 -20.92 -13.14 -3.67
C PRO A 160 -19.72 -12.22 -3.39
N THR A 161 -19.07 -12.43 -2.24
CA THR A 161 -17.95 -11.61 -1.75
C THR A 161 -16.75 -11.55 -2.70
N ASN A 162 -16.51 -12.62 -3.45
CA ASN A 162 -15.45 -12.68 -4.44
C ASN A 162 -15.72 -11.74 -5.63
N LEU A 163 -16.96 -11.71 -6.12
CA LEU A 163 -17.37 -10.82 -7.22
C LEU A 163 -17.30 -9.36 -6.77
N SER A 164 -17.82 -9.04 -5.58
CA SER A 164 -17.77 -7.67 -5.07
C SER A 164 -16.33 -7.18 -4.86
N ARG A 165 -15.42 -8.05 -4.38
CA ARG A 165 -14.00 -7.74 -4.29
C ARG A 165 -13.36 -7.49 -5.65
N ALA A 166 -13.64 -8.34 -6.65
CA ALA A 166 -13.12 -8.18 -8.01
C ALA A 166 -13.61 -6.89 -8.67
N LEU A 167 -14.90 -6.55 -8.50
CA LEU A 167 -15.47 -5.30 -8.99
C LEU A 167 -14.80 -4.09 -8.35
N ARG A 168 -14.67 -4.06 -7.01
CA ARG A 168 -13.97 -2.98 -6.31
C ARG A 168 -12.54 -2.79 -6.81
N HIS A 169 -11.83 -3.89 -7.04
CA HIS A 169 -10.48 -3.83 -7.57
C HIS A 169 -10.44 -3.19 -8.97
N LYS A 170 -11.31 -3.62 -9.89
CA LYS A 170 -11.42 -3.02 -11.22
C LYS A 170 -11.85 -1.55 -11.19
N ILE A 171 -12.79 -1.18 -10.30
CA ILE A 171 -13.21 0.21 -10.11
C ILE A 171 -12.04 1.06 -9.62
N ASN A 172 -11.24 0.56 -8.67
CA ASN A 172 -10.07 1.27 -8.17
C ASN A 172 -9.01 1.48 -9.26
N ILE A 173 -8.75 0.47 -10.10
CA ILE A 173 -7.83 0.61 -11.24
C ILE A 173 -8.30 1.73 -12.17
N ARG A 174 -9.60 1.74 -12.51
CA ARG A 174 -10.18 2.79 -13.36
C ARG A 174 -10.05 4.17 -12.73
N ASN A 175 -10.36 4.30 -11.45
CA ASN A 175 -10.24 5.56 -10.72
C ASN A 175 -8.79 6.05 -10.68
N ASN A 176 -7.83 5.15 -10.44
CA ASN A 176 -6.41 5.50 -10.44
C ASN A 176 -5.95 5.98 -11.82
N ASN A 177 -6.33 5.28 -12.90
CA ASN A 177 -6.02 5.72 -14.27
C ASN A 177 -6.60 7.10 -14.56
N PHE A 178 -7.84 7.38 -14.12
CA PHE A 178 -8.47 8.69 -14.28
C PHE A 178 -7.72 9.78 -13.51
N VAL A 179 -7.41 9.54 -12.24
CA VAL A 179 -6.67 10.49 -11.40
C VAL A 179 -5.29 10.79 -12.01
N GLU A 180 -4.58 9.76 -12.46
CA GLU A 180 -3.29 9.90 -13.12
C GLU A 180 -3.40 10.74 -14.40
N ARG A 181 -4.40 10.46 -15.24
CA ARG A 181 -4.66 11.26 -16.46
C ARG A 181 -4.92 12.73 -16.14
N THR A 182 -5.76 12.99 -15.15
CA THR A 182 -6.06 14.37 -14.71
C THR A 182 -4.80 15.07 -14.20
N LEU A 183 -3.97 14.36 -13.44
CA LEU A 183 -2.74 14.90 -12.87
C LEU A 183 -1.70 15.17 -13.98
N LEU A 184 -1.53 14.25 -14.92
CA LEU A 184 -0.69 14.45 -16.11
C LEU A 184 -1.13 15.69 -16.90
N GLY A 185 -2.42 15.79 -17.24
CA GLY A 185 -2.94 16.89 -18.05
C GLY A 185 -2.93 18.25 -17.35
N ASN A 186 -3.33 18.32 -16.08
CA ASN A 186 -3.51 19.60 -15.40
C ASN A 186 -2.25 20.12 -14.71
N TYR A 187 -1.39 19.22 -14.20
CA TYR A 187 -0.24 19.61 -13.40
C TYR A 187 1.07 19.40 -14.15
N TRP A 188 1.32 18.19 -14.68
CA TRP A 188 2.60 17.88 -15.30
C TRP A 188 2.78 18.50 -16.68
N MET A 189 1.73 18.56 -17.50
CA MET A 189 1.84 19.15 -18.85
C MET A 189 2.25 20.63 -18.80
N PRO A 190 1.61 21.52 -18.02
CA PRO A 190 2.06 22.91 -17.92
C PRO A 190 3.47 23.05 -17.37
N LEU A 191 3.83 22.22 -16.37
CA LEU A 191 5.17 22.24 -15.79
C LEU A 191 6.23 21.82 -16.82
N ALA A 192 5.97 20.74 -17.57
CA ALA A 192 6.89 20.26 -18.59
C ALA A 192 7.12 21.29 -19.71
N ILE A 193 6.07 22.02 -20.11
CA ILE A 193 6.19 23.14 -21.06
C ILE A 193 7.10 24.24 -20.49
N GLN A 194 6.98 24.55 -19.20
CA GLN A 194 7.87 25.52 -18.56
C GLN A 194 9.30 25.00 -18.52
N GLU A 195 9.55 23.76 -18.11
CA GLU A 195 10.90 23.19 -18.08
C GLU A 195 11.56 23.20 -19.48
N ASP A 196 10.82 22.87 -20.54
CA ASP A 196 11.32 22.99 -21.92
C ASP A 196 11.70 24.44 -22.27
N GLN A 197 10.90 25.43 -21.85
CA GLN A 197 11.24 26.84 -22.04
C GLN A 197 12.47 27.27 -21.23
N TRP A 198 12.64 26.72 -20.02
CA TRP A 198 13.82 26.98 -19.19
C TRP A 198 15.08 26.39 -19.82
N ASP A 199 14.98 25.17 -20.34
CA ASP A 199 16.04 24.52 -21.08
C ASP A 199 16.44 25.35 -22.32
N ASP A 200 15.47 25.88 -23.07
CA ASP A 200 15.74 26.79 -24.21
C ASP A 200 16.48 28.07 -23.78
N ILE A 201 16.15 28.63 -22.61
CA ILE A 201 16.82 29.83 -22.08
C ILE A 201 18.25 29.49 -21.67
N LEU A 202 18.47 28.34 -21.04
CA LEU A 202 19.79 27.88 -20.62
C LEU A 202 20.69 27.64 -21.84
N ASP A 203 20.17 27.02 -22.90
CA ASP A 203 20.91 26.78 -24.14
C ASP A 203 21.33 28.09 -24.82
N ARG A 204 20.48 29.12 -24.79
CA ARG A 204 20.79 30.43 -25.38
C ARG A 204 21.82 31.21 -24.56
N ASN A 205 21.79 31.09 -23.24
CA ASN A 205 22.54 31.94 -22.33
C ASN A 205 23.84 31.30 -21.81
N THR A 206 24.04 30.01 -22.02
CA THR A 206 25.24 29.30 -21.56
C THR A 206 25.88 28.50 -22.68
N GLU A 207 27.21 28.56 -22.81
CA GLU A 207 28.01 27.75 -23.76
C GLU A 207 28.05 26.25 -23.37
N LEU A 208 27.15 25.79 -22.50
CA LEU A 208 27.04 24.40 -22.02
C LEU A 208 26.28 23.50 -23.01
N SER A 209 26.12 23.95 -24.26
CA SER A 209 25.35 23.33 -25.36
C SER A 209 25.79 21.91 -25.77
N HIS A 210 26.84 21.36 -25.16
CA HIS A 210 27.45 20.09 -25.54
C HIS A 210 27.18 18.91 -24.59
N ILE A 211 26.37 19.08 -23.55
CA ILE A 211 25.88 17.89 -22.82
C ILE A 211 24.78 17.28 -23.69
N GLU A 212 25.14 16.28 -24.51
CA GLU A 212 24.19 15.48 -25.30
C GLU A 212 23.02 15.06 -24.40
N ARG A 213 21.85 15.63 -24.66
CA ARG A 213 20.64 15.28 -23.92
C ARG A 213 20.18 13.91 -24.42
N GLU A 214 20.41 12.88 -23.62
CA GLU A 214 19.90 11.52 -23.89
C GLU A 214 18.37 11.42 -23.74
N GLY A 215 17.66 12.49 -23.35
CA GLY A 215 16.21 12.52 -23.24
C GLY A 215 15.64 13.69 -24.03
N GLY A 216 14.64 13.45 -24.88
CA GLY A 216 13.93 14.49 -25.62
C GLY A 216 13.17 15.48 -24.72
N SER A 217 12.33 16.33 -25.32
CA SER A 217 11.57 17.35 -24.58
C SER A 217 10.75 16.76 -23.42
N TRP A 218 10.70 17.49 -22.32
CA TRP A 218 9.92 17.15 -21.14
C TRP A 218 8.44 16.98 -21.50
N GLN A 219 7.91 17.88 -22.34
CA GLN A 219 6.54 17.81 -22.82
C GLN A 219 6.27 16.50 -23.57
N ALA A 220 7.22 16.03 -24.40
CA ALA A 220 7.06 14.81 -25.17
C ALA A 220 6.86 13.59 -24.24
N VAL A 221 7.67 13.48 -23.18
CA VAL A 221 7.57 12.37 -22.20
C VAL A 221 6.21 12.37 -21.49
N VAL A 222 5.73 13.55 -21.07
CA VAL A 222 4.42 13.66 -20.40
C VAL A 222 3.28 13.37 -21.39
N HIS A 223 3.40 13.82 -22.64
CA HIS A 223 2.44 13.55 -23.69
C HIS A 223 2.35 12.05 -24.01
N ASP A 224 3.49 11.35 -24.06
CA ASP A 224 3.54 9.91 -24.25
C ASP A 224 2.89 9.17 -23.08
N ALA A 225 3.17 9.57 -21.84
CA ALA A 225 2.52 9.01 -20.66
C ALA A 225 0.99 9.23 -20.70
N PHE A 226 0.54 10.42 -21.08
CA PHE A 226 -0.87 10.76 -21.22
C PHE A 226 -1.55 9.90 -22.31
N THR A 227 -0.88 9.75 -23.45
CA THR A 227 -1.36 8.93 -24.59
C THR A 227 -1.45 7.46 -24.20
N ASN A 228 -0.43 6.94 -23.51
CA ASN A 228 -0.43 5.57 -23.00
C ASN A 228 -1.58 5.33 -22.01
N ASN A 229 -1.82 6.25 -21.08
CA ASN A 229 -2.95 6.15 -20.15
C ASN A 229 -4.30 6.13 -20.90
N ARG A 230 -4.46 6.99 -21.92
CA ARG A 230 -5.65 7.00 -22.79
C ARG A 230 -5.85 5.65 -23.49
N ILE A 231 -4.80 5.11 -24.11
CA ILE A 231 -4.85 3.81 -24.82
C ILE A 231 -5.25 2.69 -23.85
N VAL A 232 -4.68 2.67 -22.64
CA VAL A 232 -5.03 1.68 -21.61
C VAL A 232 -6.52 1.79 -21.24
N PHE A 233 -7.02 3.02 -21.06
CA PHE A 233 -8.43 3.24 -20.77
C PHE A 233 -9.35 2.79 -21.90
N GLU A 234 -9.03 3.14 -23.15
CA GLU A 234 -9.80 2.75 -24.34
C GLU A 234 -9.86 1.24 -24.52
N LYS A 235 -8.72 0.54 -24.37
CA LYS A 235 -8.68 -0.93 -24.37
C LYS A 235 -9.59 -1.51 -23.30
N MET A 236 -9.53 -0.98 -22.06
CA MET A 236 -10.40 -1.44 -20.98
C MET A 236 -11.89 -1.21 -21.28
N VAL A 237 -12.25 -0.09 -21.93
CA VAL A 237 -13.63 0.18 -22.35
C VAL A 237 -14.08 -0.82 -23.43
N ALA A 238 -13.25 -1.04 -24.46
CA ALA A 238 -13.54 -1.97 -25.54
C ALA A 238 -13.73 -3.41 -25.00
N ASP A 239 -12.85 -3.85 -24.09
CA ASP A 239 -12.97 -5.15 -23.43
C ASP A 239 -14.28 -5.27 -22.66
N ASN A 240 -14.66 -4.26 -21.89
CA ASN A 240 -15.92 -4.25 -21.16
C ASN A 240 -17.12 -4.31 -22.11
N ILE A 241 -17.11 -3.59 -23.24
CA ILE A 241 -18.19 -3.65 -24.23
C ILE A 241 -18.29 -5.05 -24.85
N SER A 242 -17.16 -5.66 -25.22
CA SER A 242 -17.15 -7.02 -25.79
C SER A 242 -17.69 -8.05 -24.81
N ILE A 243 -17.32 -7.93 -23.52
CA ILE A 243 -17.82 -8.79 -22.45
C ILE A 243 -19.32 -8.56 -22.21
N ALA A 244 -19.78 -7.30 -22.24
CA ALA A 244 -21.20 -6.98 -22.09
C ALA A 244 -22.06 -7.61 -23.19
N LYS A 245 -21.61 -7.56 -24.45
CA LYS A 245 -22.29 -8.21 -25.57
C LYS A 245 -22.42 -9.72 -25.36
N ARG A 246 -21.33 -10.39 -25.00
CA ARG A 246 -21.36 -11.83 -24.68
C ARG A 246 -22.30 -12.16 -23.51
N MET A 247 -22.35 -11.30 -22.49
CA MET A 247 -23.28 -11.46 -21.37
C MET A 247 -24.74 -11.29 -21.80
N GLN A 248 -25.01 -10.37 -22.73
CA GLN A 248 -26.33 -10.14 -23.30
C GLN A 248 -26.78 -11.34 -24.14
N ASP A 249 -25.92 -11.84 -25.02
CA ASP A 249 -26.20 -13.02 -25.85
C ASP A 249 -26.55 -14.24 -24.98
N LEU A 250 -25.80 -14.43 -23.88
CA LEU A 250 -26.05 -15.49 -22.92
C LEU A 250 -27.42 -15.34 -22.23
N ILE A 251 -27.79 -14.12 -21.85
CA ILE A 251 -29.10 -13.85 -21.24
C ILE A 251 -30.22 -14.14 -22.23
N ASP A 252 -30.05 -13.78 -23.49
CA ASP A 252 -31.07 -13.99 -24.51
C ASP A 252 -31.23 -15.48 -24.84
N GLN A 253 -30.13 -16.26 -24.86
CA GLN A 253 -30.19 -17.73 -24.91
C GLN A 253 -30.92 -18.34 -23.69
N GLU A 254 -30.61 -17.88 -22.48
CA GLU A 254 -31.28 -18.36 -21.26
C GLU A 254 -32.77 -18.01 -21.24
N LYS A 255 -33.19 -16.87 -21.80
CA LYS A 255 -34.60 -16.50 -21.95
C LYS A 255 -35.33 -17.42 -22.92
N ILE A 256 -34.72 -17.73 -24.08
CA ILE A 256 -35.31 -18.63 -25.08
C ILE A 256 -35.55 -20.02 -24.45
N LEU A 257 -34.53 -20.57 -23.78
CA LEU A 257 -34.64 -21.87 -23.12
C LEU A 257 -35.65 -21.85 -21.96
N ALA A 258 -35.72 -20.74 -21.20
CA ALA A 258 -36.72 -20.59 -20.14
C ALA A 258 -38.16 -20.56 -20.69
N GLY A 259 -38.37 -19.97 -21.87
CA GLY A 259 -39.66 -19.97 -22.55
C GLY A 259 -40.09 -21.37 -22.97
N GLN A 260 -39.20 -22.12 -23.62
CA GLN A 260 -39.45 -23.51 -24.03
C GLN A 260 -39.79 -24.41 -22.82
N GLU A 261 -39.01 -24.33 -21.75
CA GLU A 261 -39.26 -25.08 -20.51
C GLU A 261 -40.57 -24.66 -19.80
N GLU A 262 -41.04 -23.43 -20.00
CA GLU A 262 -42.34 -22.99 -19.49
C GLU A 262 -43.50 -23.56 -20.30
N GLU A 263 -43.39 -23.56 -21.64
CA GLU A 263 -44.37 -24.18 -22.53
C GLU A 263 -44.48 -25.69 -22.28
N GLU A 264 -43.35 -26.41 -22.21
CA GLU A 264 -43.33 -27.84 -21.89
C GLU A 264 -44.00 -28.14 -20.55
N ARG A 265 -43.81 -27.30 -19.53
CA ARG A 265 -44.46 -27.46 -18.23
C ARG A 265 -45.96 -27.18 -18.30
N LYS A 266 -46.40 -26.18 -19.08
CA LYS A 266 -47.83 -25.93 -19.31
C LYS A 266 -48.48 -27.13 -20.02
N HIS A 267 -47.83 -27.68 -21.05
CA HIS A 267 -48.28 -28.89 -21.74
C HIS A 267 -48.32 -30.11 -20.81
N ALA A 268 -47.29 -30.35 -20.00
CA ALA A 268 -47.25 -31.46 -19.04
C ALA A 268 -48.32 -31.32 -17.94
N ALA A 269 -48.60 -30.11 -17.47
CA ALA A 269 -49.68 -29.84 -16.52
C ALA A 269 -51.06 -30.11 -17.15
N ALA A 270 -51.29 -29.69 -18.40
CA ALA A 270 -52.53 -29.95 -19.12
C ALA A 270 -52.75 -31.45 -19.41
N GLY A 271 -51.69 -32.21 -19.69
CA GLY A 271 -51.75 -33.65 -19.92
C GLY A 271 -52.09 -34.47 -18.66
N ARG A 272 -51.60 -34.04 -17.48
CA ARG A 272 -51.94 -34.69 -16.19
C ARG A 272 -53.38 -34.46 -15.77
N GLY A 273 -53.98 -33.32 -16.14
CA GLY A 273 -55.39 -33.04 -15.86
C GLY A 273 -56.37 -33.95 -16.59
N LYS A 274 -55.98 -34.53 -17.74
CA LYS A 274 -56.82 -35.42 -18.55
C LYS A 274 -56.70 -36.91 -18.23
N ALA A 275 -55.72 -37.32 -17.42
CA ALA A 275 -55.48 -38.74 -17.08
C ALA A 275 -56.09 -39.14 -15.72
N VAL A 276 -56.86 -38.26 -15.09
CA VAL A 276 -57.46 -38.45 -13.75
C VAL A 276 -59.01 -38.46 -13.81
N GLU A 277 -59.58 -38.33 -15.00
CA GLU A 277 -61.00 -38.66 -15.30
C GLU A 277 -61.07 -40.04 -15.95
#